data_AF-A0A8C6XAI7-F1
#
_entry.id   AF-A0A8C6XAI7-F1
#
_cell.length_a   1.000
_cell.length_b   1.000
_cell.length_c   1.000
_cell.angle_alpha   90.00
_cell.angle_beta   90.00
_cell.angle_gamma   90.00
#
_symmetry.space_group_name_H-M   'P 1'
#
loop_
_entity.id
_entity.type
_entity.pdbx_description
1 polymer ?
#
loop_
_entity_poly.entity_id
_entity_poly.type
_entity_poly.pdbx_seq_one_letter_code
_entity_poly.pdbx_strand_id
1 'polypeptide(L)'
;MILLFYSYSRYRGEASAGAIEACRLLQSAGALFSSRTLDARVHLGHKKSSRHRYMVPYLFGSRLEHDIIDLEQTAQHLQLALNFMAHVAFRKGIILFVSRHRQTSHRVETVAKECGEYAHTRYWQGGLLTNGPIQYSAGVRLPDLLIFLTTFNNVFEPHLAIRDAAKMSIPTVAVVDTNSNPSLITYPIPGNDDSPSAIHLYLSLFKATILRAKEKRRHLEALFGCRRSLPGPRGPLQCPVPRVEEENGHSNSSS
;
A
#
# COMPACT_ATOMS: atom_id res chain seq x y z
N MET A 1 -9.46 28.93 4.48
CA MET A 1 -9.65 27.46 4.52
C MET A 1 -10.22 26.83 3.23
N ILE A 2 -10.37 27.57 2.13
CA ILE A 2 -10.97 27.07 0.87
C ILE A 2 -9.93 26.78 -0.23
N LEU A 3 -8.72 27.36 -0.14
CA LEU A 3 -7.66 27.20 -1.14
C LEU A 3 -6.88 25.87 -1.06
N LEU A 4 -6.97 25.13 0.05
CA LEU A 4 -6.41 23.79 0.15
C LEU A 4 -7.28 22.72 -0.54
N PHE A 5 -8.57 23.00 -0.75
CA PHE A 5 -9.47 22.07 -1.44
C PHE A 5 -9.31 22.10 -2.97
N TYR A 6 -9.02 23.26 -3.57
CA TYR A 6 -8.87 23.38 -5.02
C TYR A 6 -7.61 22.68 -5.56
N SER A 7 -6.52 22.66 -4.79
CA SER A 7 -5.33 21.87 -5.15
C SER A 7 -5.51 20.37 -4.92
N TYR A 8 -6.37 19.95 -3.99
CA TYR A 8 -6.58 18.54 -3.66
C TYR A 8 -7.47 17.81 -4.70
N SER A 9 -8.44 18.50 -5.29
CA SER A 9 -9.36 17.90 -6.27
C SER A 9 -8.68 17.60 -7.62
N ARG A 10 -7.66 18.38 -8.02
CA ARG A 10 -6.92 18.17 -9.29
C ARG A 10 -6.00 16.95 -9.26
N TYR A 11 -5.50 16.55 -8.09
CA TYR A 11 -4.67 15.35 -7.91
C TYR A 11 -5.45 14.03 -8.03
N ARG A 12 -6.78 14.05 -7.98
CA ARG A 12 -7.61 12.84 -8.04
C ARG A 12 -7.65 12.20 -9.44
N GLY A 13 -7.46 12.98 -10.50
CA GLY A 13 -7.53 12.52 -11.90
C GLY A 13 -6.18 12.08 -12.50
N GLU A 14 -5.09 12.78 -12.20
CA GLU A 14 -3.77 12.51 -12.81
C GLU A 14 -2.91 11.52 -12.00
N ALA A 15 -3.01 11.53 -10.67
CA ALA A 15 -2.30 10.56 -9.83
C ALA A 15 -2.93 9.16 -9.84
N SER A 16 -4.21 9.06 -10.20
CA SER A 16 -4.90 7.80 -10.45
C SER A 16 -4.49 7.21 -11.80
N ALA A 17 -4.57 7.98 -12.89
CA ALA A 17 -4.20 7.52 -14.23
C ALA A 17 -2.72 7.05 -14.34
N GLY A 18 -1.78 7.78 -13.72
CA GLY A 18 -0.35 7.49 -13.83
C GLY A 18 0.16 6.30 -12.99
N ALA A 19 -0.51 5.95 -11.89
CA ALA A 19 -0.20 4.75 -11.11
C ALA A 19 -0.82 3.49 -11.72
N ILE A 20 -2.00 3.63 -12.34
CA ILE A 20 -2.69 2.58 -13.10
C ILE A 20 -1.81 2.10 -14.27
N GLU A 21 -1.10 3.00 -14.96
CA GLU A 21 -0.27 2.65 -16.12
C GLU A 21 1.03 1.90 -15.76
N ALA A 22 1.64 2.20 -14.62
CA ALA A 22 2.83 1.48 -14.12
C ALA A 22 2.51 0.03 -13.69
N CYS A 23 1.28 -0.23 -13.25
CA CYS A 23 0.77 -1.57 -12.95
C CYS A 23 0.34 -2.32 -14.20
N ARG A 24 -0.17 -1.61 -15.23
CA ARG A 24 -0.65 -2.18 -16.50
C ARG A 24 0.44 -2.94 -17.28
N LEU A 25 1.71 -2.52 -17.19
CA LEU A 25 2.85 -3.25 -17.80
C LEU A 25 3.27 -4.54 -17.05
N LEU A 26 2.83 -4.74 -15.80
CA LEU A 26 2.93 -6.05 -15.14
C LEU A 26 1.76 -6.98 -15.51
N GLN A 27 0.67 -6.41 -16.03
CA GLN A 27 -0.61 -7.10 -16.31
C GLN A 27 -0.84 -7.40 -17.79
N SER A 28 -0.08 -6.82 -18.73
CA SER A 28 -0.25 -7.02 -20.18
C SER A 28 0.14 -8.42 -20.69
N ALA A 29 0.25 -9.40 -19.80
CA ALA A 29 0.36 -10.81 -20.13
C ALA A 29 -0.31 -11.66 -19.05
N GLY A 30 -1.66 -11.65 -19.01
CA GLY A 30 -2.44 -12.53 -18.12
C GLY A 30 -2.03 -14.02 -18.22
N ALA A 31 -1.56 -14.45 -19.39
CA ALA A 31 -0.99 -15.79 -19.60
C ALA A 31 0.35 -16.02 -18.85
N LEU A 32 1.24 -15.02 -18.80
CA LEU A 32 2.50 -15.12 -18.07
C LEU A 32 2.29 -15.06 -16.56
N PHE A 33 1.26 -14.34 -16.10
CA PHE A 33 0.88 -14.32 -14.70
C PHE A 33 0.28 -15.67 -14.27
N SER A 34 -0.62 -16.25 -15.07
CA SER A 34 -1.21 -17.57 -14.79
C SER A 34 -0.16 -18.69 -14.74
N SER A 35 0.75 -18.76 -15.73
CA SER A 35 1.83 -19.75 -15.74
C SER A 35 2.77 -19.64 -14.53
N ARG A 36 3.23 -18.42 -14.18
CA ARG A 36 4.12 -18.24 -13.02
C ARG A 36 3.43 -18.56 -11.69
N THR A 37 2.12 -18.30 -11.60
CA THR A 37 1.32 -18.55 -10.39
C THR A 37 1.06 -20.05 -10.20
N LEU A 38 0.87 -20.78 -11.30
CA LEU A 38 0.79 -22.24 -11.30
C LEU A 38 2.14 -22.88 -10.91
N ASP A 39 3.24 -22.44 -11.53
CA ASP A 39 4.59 -22.94 -11.24
C ASP A 39 5.01 -22.66 -9.79
N ALA A 40 4.58 -21.52 -9.24
CA ALA A 40 4.83 -21.14 -7.85
C ALA A 40 3.95 -21.89 -6.82
N ARG A 41 3.04 -22.78 -7.27
CA ARG A 41 2.15 -23.59 -6.42
C ARG A 41 1.21 -22.76 -5.53
N VAL A 42 0.77 -21.60 -6.02
CA VAL A 42 -0.11 -20.68 -5.28
C VAL A 42 -1.52 -21.24 -5.08
N HIS A 43 -1.97 -22.13 -5.97
CA HIS A 43 -3.30 -22.73 -5.94
C HIS A 43 -3.46 -23.84 -4.89
N LEU A 44 -2.37 -24.33 -4.30
CA LEU A 44 -2.42 -25.41 -3.31
C LEU A 44 -2.87 -24.87 -1.97
N GLY A 45 -3.96 -25.41 -1.43
CA GLY A 45 -4.42 -25.17 -0.07
C GLY A 45 -4.17 -26.33 0.88
N HIS A 46 -4.73 -26.21 2.09
CA HIS A 46 -4.70 -27.26 3.11
C HIS A 46 -5.78 -28.33 2.86
N LYS A 47 -5.85 -29.30 3.77
CA LYS A 47 -6.92 -30.30 3.79
C LYS A 47 -8.28 -29.65 4.00
N LYS A 48 -9.32 -30.23 3.40
CA LYS A 48 -10.72 -29.82 3.54
C LYS A 48 -11.21 -29.74 4.99
N SER A 49 -10.60 -30.51 5.89
CA SER A 49 -10.87 -30.50 7.35
C SER A 49 -10.41 -29.21 8.04
N SER A 50 -9.35 -28.59 7.54
CA SER A 50 -8.74 -27.38 8.11
C SER A 50 -9.28 -26.09 7.48
N ARG A 51 -10.23 -26.22 6.55
CA ARG A 51 -10.81 -25.11 5.81
C ARG A 51 -11.64 -24.18 6.68
N HIS A 52 -11.44 -22.89 6.51
CA HIS A 52 -12.24 -21.87 7.14
C HIS A 52 -13.54 -21.58 6.37
N ARG A 53 -14.64 -21.30 7.09
CA ARG A 53 -15.97 -21.07 6.48
C ARG A 53 -15.99 -19.88 5.50
N TYR A 54 -15.27 -18.81 5.82
CA TYR A 54 -15.19 -17.62 4.96
C TYR A 54 -14.23 -17.76 3.77
N MET A 55 -13.43 -18.83 3.71
CA MET A 55 -12.56 -19.10 2.56
C MET A 55 -13.28 -19.84 1.43
N VAL A 56 -14.40 -20.50 1.71
CA VAL A 56 -15.22 -21.25 0.74
C VAL A 56 -15.44 -20.53 -0.61
N PRO A 57 -15.80 -19.23 -0.69
CA PRO A 57 -16.02 -18.57 -1.98
C PRO A 57 -14.76 -18.41 -2.83
N TYR A 58 -13.56 -18.42 -2.22
CA TYR A 58 -12.28 -18.29 -2.91
C TYR A 58 -11.71 -19.64 -3.39
N LEU A 59 -12.39 -20.75 -3.09
CA LEU A 59 -11.96 -22.09 -3.47
C LEU A 59 -12.60 -22.51 -4.78
N PHE A 60 -11.79 -23.05 -5.68
CA PHE A 60 -12.26 -23.64 -6.92
C PHE A 60 -12.89 -25.02 -6.69
N GLY A 61 -12.31 -25.82 -5.78
CA GLY A 61 -12.78 -27.16 -5.47
C GLY A 61 -11.81 -27.91 -4.56
N SER A 62 -12.00 -29.23 -4.43
CA SER A 62 -11.11 -30.09 -3.64
C SER A 62 -10.67 -31.32 -4.44
N ARG A 63 -9.38 -31.65 -4.43
CA ARG A 63 -8.81 -32.85 -5.07
C ARG A 63 -8.08 -33.69 -4.02
N LEU A 64 -8.42 -34.97 -3.90
CA LEU A 64 -7.82 -35.87 -2.91
C LEU A 64 -7.82 -35.26 -1.49
N GLU A 65 -8.96 -34.68 -1.10
CA GLU A 65 -9.17 -33.97 0.18
C GLU A 65 -8.32 -32.71 0.41
N HIS A 66 -7.54 -32.26 -0.58
CA HIS A 66 -6.84 -30.98 -0.54
C HIS A 66 -7.64 -29.93 -1.28
N ASP A 67 -7.82 -28.77 -0.67
CA ASP A 67 -8.52 -27.66 -1.27
C ASP A 67 -7.64 -26.96 -2.32
N ILE A 68 -8.27 -26.52 -3.40
CA ILE A 68 -7.66 -25.80 -4.51
C ILE A 68 -8.23 -24.39 -4.54
N ILE A 69 -7.34 -23.40 -4.49
CA ILE A 69 -7.68 -21.98 -4.52
C ILE A 69 -7.92 -21.54 -5.98
N ASP A 70 -8.93 -20.71 -6.19
CA ASP A 70 -9.25 -20.14 -7.50
C ASP A 70 -8.27 -19.02 -7.87
N LEU A 71 -7.40 -19.31 -8.84
CA LEU A 71 -6.35 -18.38 -9.28
C LEU A 71 -6.89 -17.17 -10.06
N GLU A 72 -8.08 -17.25 -10.66
CA GLU A 72 -8.67 -16.10 -11.34
C GLU A 72 -9.05 -15.03 -10.30
N GLN A 73 -9.69 -15.46 -9.21
CA GLN A 73 -9.97 -14.59 -8.07
C GLN A 73 -8.69 -14.09 -7.42
N THR A 74 -7.67 -14.95 -7.23
CA THR A 74 -6.35 -14.52 -6.73
C THR A 74 -5.76 -13.41 -7.58
N ALA A 75 -5.81 -13.52 -8.91
CA ALA A 75 -5.26 -12.53 -9.82
C ALA A 75 -5.93 -11.16 -9.65
N GLN A 76 -7.26 -11.14 -9.57
CA GLN A 76 -8.05 -9.92 -9.38
C GLN A 76 -7.72 -9.24 -8.04
N HIS A 77 -7.71 -10.00 -6.96
CA HIS A 77 -7.41 -9.50 -5.62
C HIS A 77 -5.97 -8.99 -5.50
N LEU A 78 -5.03 -9.74 -6.09
CA LEU A 78 -3.62 -9.32 -6.13
C LEU A 78 -3.46 -8.03 -6.92
N GLN A 79 -4.13 -7.87 -8.06
CA GLN A 79 -4.11 -6.63 -8.83
C GLN A 79 -4.62 -5.43 -8.02
N LEU A 80 -5.73 -5.58 -7.29
CA LEU A 80 -6.25 -4.54 -6.42
C LEU A 80 -5.26 -4.18 -5.31
N ALA A 81 -4.68 -5.20 -4.66
CA ALA A 81 -3.70 -5.02 -3.60
C ALA A 81 -2.42 -4.32 -4.08
N LEU A 82 -1.87 -4.72 -5.23
CA LEU A 82 -0.67 -4.12 -5.83
C LEU A 82 -0.94 -2.66 -6.24
N ASN A 83 -2.11 -2.37 -6.80
CA ASN A 83 -2.49 -1.00 -7.15
C ASN A 83 -2.58 -0.12 -5.90
N PHE A 84 -3.24 -0.61 -4.84
CA PHE A 84 -3.33 0.10 -3.58
C PHE A 84 -1.94 0.36 -2.96
N MET A 85 -1.08 -0.66 -2.93
CA MET A 85 0.30 -0.57 -2.45
C MET A 85 1.11 0.47 -3.24
N ALA A 86 0.98 0.49 -4.56
CA ALA A 86 1.64 1.48 -5.42
C ALA A 86 1.20 2.91 -5.09
N HIS A 87 -0.10 3.12 -4.83
CA HIS A 87 -0.61 4.44 -4.43
C HIS A 87 -0.10 4.89 -3.06
N VAL A 88 -0.02 3.99 -2.07
CA VAL A 88 0.54 4.31 -0.75
C VAL A 88 2.02 4.68 -0.87
N ALA A 89 2.80 3.87 -1.60
CA ALA A 89 4.22 4.13 -1.84
C ALA A 89 4.45 5.46 -2.57
N PHE A 90 3.62 5.78 -3.58
CA PHE A 90 3.68 7.04 -4.30
C PHE A 90 3.45 8.27 -3.39
N ARG A 91 2.56 8.13 -2.41
CA ARG A 91 2.22 9.18 -1.44
C ARG A 91 3.25 9.33 -0.30
N LYS A 92 4.37 8.60 -0.33
CA LYS A 92 5.35 8.53 0.77
C LYS A 92 4.68 8.05 2.07
N GLY A 93 3.76 7.10 1.94
CA GLY A 93 3.15 6.40 3.07
C GLY A 93 4.13 5.39 3.67
N ILE A 94 4.00 5.14 4.97
CA ILE A 94 4.83 4.15 5.67
C ILE A 94 4.23 2.76 5.48
N ILE A 95 5.00 1.83 4.90
CA ILE A 95 4.58 0.44 4.72
C ILE A 95 5.32 -0.43 5.73
N LEU A 96 4.57 -1.28 6.44
CA LEU A 96 5.13 -2.25 7.39
C LEU A 96 4.78 -3.68 6.97
N PHE A 97 5.80 -4.46 6.66
CA PHE A 97 5.68 -5.90 6.42
C PHE A 97 5.60 -6.65 7.75
N VAL A 98 4.63 -7.55 7.90
CA VAL A 98 4.45 -8.37 9.10
C VAL A 98 4.44 -9.84 8.71
N SER A 99 5.23 -10.64 9.42
CA SER A 99 5.24 -12.11 9.25
C SER A 99 5.76 -12.78 10.53
N ARG A 100 5.02 -13.75 11.08
CA ARG A 100 5.52 -14.54 12.22
C ARG A 100 6.24 -15.82 11.81
N HIS A 101 6.12 -16.19 10.54
CA HIS A 101 6.69 -17.43 10.05
C HIS A 101 8.22 -17.35 10.02
N ARG A 102 8.86 -18.24 10.80
CA ARG A 102 10.32 -18.24 10.98
C ARG A 102 11.08 -18.48 9.67
N GLN A 103 10.53 -19.29 8.77
CA GLN A 103 11.18 -19.62 7.50
C GLN A 103 11.23 -18.41 6.56
N THR A 104 10.23 -17.52 6.60
CA THR A 104 10.15 -16.36 5.71
C THR A 104 10.76 -15.10 6.30
N SER A 105 10.92 -15.04 7.62
CA SER A 105 11.41 -13.87 8.37
C SER A 105 12.61 -13.18 7.72
N HIS A 106 13.68 -13.94 7.43
CA HIS A 106 14.89 -13.39 6.83
C HIS A 106 14.60 -12.71 5.48
N ARG A 107 13.82 -13.37 4.62
CA ARG A 107 13.48 -12.87 3.28
C ARG A 107 12.65 -11.59 3.35
N VAL A 108 11.69 -11.53 4.27
CA VAL A 108 10.87 -10.33 4.49
C VAL A 108 11.73 -9.15 4.93
N GLU A 109 12.62 -9.37 5.89
CA GLU A 109 13.54 -8.34 6.39
C GLU A 109 14.47 -7.84 5.28
N THR A 110 15.03 -8.73 4.46
CA THR A 110 15.86 -8.34 3.31
C THR A 110 15.07 -7.49 2.31
N VAL A 111 13.88 -7.94 1.91
CA VAL A 111 13.06 -7.23 0.92
C VAL A 111 12.60 -5.87 1.43
N ALA A 112 12.22 -5.77 2.71
CA ALA A 112 11.85 -4.49 3.31
C ALA A 112 13.04 -3.51 3.30
N LYS A 113 14.24 -3.97 3.68
CA LYS A 113 15.47 -3.16 3.62
C LYS A 113 15.77 -2.69 2.20
N GLU A 114 15.68 -3.58 1.21
CA GLU A 114 15.91 -3.25 -0.20
C GLU A 114 14.89 -2.24 -0.75
N CYS A 115 13.63 -2.31 -0.29
CA CYS A 115 12.59 -1.34 -0.66
C CYS A 115 12.73 0.00 0.07
N GLY A 116 13.49 0.04 1.18
CA GLY A 116 13.48 1.17 2.11
C GLY A 116 12.14 1.29 2.84
N GLU A 117 11.55 0.17 3.23
CA GLU A 117 10.33 0.05 4.04
C GLU A 117 10.63 -0.71 5.33
N TYR A 118 9.65 -0.82 6.23
CA TYR A 118 9.83 -1.43 7.53
C TYR A 118 9.33 -2.88 7.55
N ALA A 119 9.91 -3.72 8.41
CA ALA A 119 9.43 -5.08 8.66
C ALA A 119 9.40 -5.40 10.14
N HIS A 120 8.35 -6.07 10.58
CA HIS A 120 8.20 -6.66 11.90
C HIS A 120 7.95 -8.16 11.79
N THR A 121 9.00 -8.94 12.00
CA THR A 121 8.95 -10.41 11.91
C THR A 121 9.05 -11.11 13.26
N ARG A 122 9.44 -10.35 14.29
CA ARG A 122 9.63 -10.85 15.66
C ARG A 122 8.30 -10.94 16.40
N TYR A 123 8.37 -11.29 17.67
CA TYR A 123 7.20 -11.38 18.53
C TYR A 123 6.42 -10.05 18.50
N TRP A 124 5.11 -10.11 18.29
CA TRP A 124 4.24 -8.95 18.30
C TRP A 124 3.81 -8.66 19.74
N GLN A 125 4.37 -7.62 20.34
CA GLN A 125 3.91 -7.16 21.65
C GLN A 125 2.53 -6.53 21.51
N GLY A 126 1.63 -6.85 22.44
CA GLY A 126 0.30 -6.24 22.46
C GLY A 126 0.41 -4.72 22.62
N GLY A 127 -0.34 -3.98 21.82
CA GLY A 127 -0.40 -2.53 21.94
C GLY A 127 0.65 -1.74 21.15
N LEU A 128 1.43 -2.37 20.28
CA LEU A 128 2.38 -1.67 19.40
C LEU A 128 1.70 -0.56 18.56
N LEU A 129 0.50 -0.84 18.04
CA LEU A 129 -0.27 0.16 17.28
C LEU A 129 -1.20 0.99 18.16
N THR A 130 -1.91 0.36 19.10
CA THR A 130 -2.94 1.04 19.89
C THR A 130 -2.36 1.90 21.01
N ASN A 131 -1.19 1.56 21.55
CA ASN A 131 -0.50 2.27 22.62
C ASN A 131 0.84 2.85 22.15
N GLY A 132 0.91 3.24 20.88
CA GLY A 132 2.12 3.78 20.26
C GLY A 132 2.77 4.97 21.02
N PRO A 133 2.02 5.95 21.53
CA PRO A 133 2.60 7.09 22.26
C PRO A 133 3.36 6.70 23.52
N ILE A 134 2.93 5.65 24.23
CA ILE A 134 3.57 5.17 25.46
C ILE A 134 4.70 4.19 25.15
N GLN A 135 4.53 3.30 24.17
CA GLN A 135 5.53 2.28 23.84
C GLN A 135 6.75 2.87 23.12
N TYR A 136 6.55 3.90 22.30
CA TYR A 136 7.62 4.53 21.55
C TYR A 136 7.95 5.90 22.12
N SER A 137 7.13 6.91 21.80
CA SER A 137 7.25 8.31 22.24
C SER A 137 6.02 9.08 21.77
N ALA A 138 5.72 10.21 22.42
CA ALA A 138 4.68 11.11 21.94
C ALA A 138 5.02 11.66 20.54
N GLY A 139 4.12 11.50 19.56
CA GLY A 139 4.29 12.01 18.20
C GLY A 139 4.83 11.03 17.17
N VAL A 140 4.93 9.73 17.48
CA VAL A 140 5.32 8.71 16.48
C VAL A 140 4.25 8.59 15.39
N ARG A 141 4.71 8.64 14.13
CA ARG A 141 3.86 8.37 12.96
C ARG A 141 3.70 6.86 12.78
N LEU A 142 2.46 6.39 12.85
CA LEU A 142 2.10 4.99 12.62
C LEU A 142 2.18 4.62 11.13
N PRO A 143 2.29 3.32 10.80
CA PRO A 143 2.24 2.86 9.42
C PRO A 143 0.89 3.16 8.77
N ASP A 144 0.94 3.56 7.49
CA ASP A 144 -0.25 3.84 6.68
C ASP A 144 -0.79 2.58 5.99
N LEU A 145 0.03 1.52 5.88
CA LEU A 145 -0.33 0.23 5.29
C LEU A 145 0.43 -0.91 5.98
N LEU A 146 -0.29 -1.96 6.34
CA LEU A 146 0.32 -3.23 6.77
C LEU A 146 0.21 -4.29 5.67
N ILE A 147 1.29 -5.03 5.46
CA ILE A 147 1.33 -6.15 4.52
C ILE A 147 1.65 -7.43 5.28
N PHE A 148 0.78 -8.42 5.21
CA PHE A 148 0.96 -9.73 5.82
C PHE A 148 1.29 -10.77 4.74
N LEU A 149 2.40 -11.50 4.91
CA LEU A 149 2.65 -12.68 4.08
C LEU A 149 1.93 -13.92 4.60
N THR A 150 1.69 -13.98 5.90
CA THR A 150 0.90 -15.02 6.55
C THR A 150 0.03 -14.34 7.59
N THR A 151 -1.20 -14.81 7.74
CA THR A 151 -2.14 -14.26 8.73
C THR A 151 -2.02 -14.90 10.10
N PHE A 152 -1.31 -16.03 10.20
CA PHE A 152 -1.21 -16.81 11.43
C PHE A 152 0.06 -16.48 12.24
N ASN A 153 -0.05 -16.72 13.54
CA ASN A 153 1.10 -16.83 14.42
C ASN A 153 1.58 -18.31 14.49
N ASN A 154 2.61 -18.58 15.29
CA ASN A 154 3.17 -19.93 15.46
C ASN A 154 2.21 -20.92 16.18
N VAL A 155 1.06 -20.46 16.66
CA VAL A 155 0.06 -21.23 17.42
C VAL A 155 -1.23 -21.39 16.60
N PHE A 156 -1.20 -21.08 15.28
CA PHE A 156 -2.37 -21.14 14.40
C PHE A 156 -3.54 -20.25 14.85
N GLU A 157 -3.24 -19.14 15.52
CA GLU A 157 -4.22 -18.09 15.81
C GLU A 157 -4.00 -16.87 14.91
N PRO A 158 -5.08 -16.15 14.55
CA PRO A 158 -4.98 -14.92 13.77
C PRO A 158 -4.05 -13.90 14.43
N HIS A 159 -3.18 -13.29 13.63
CA HIS A 159 -2.19 -12.36 14.12
C HIS A 159 -2.87 -11.13 14.78
N LEU A 160 -2.44 -10.80 16.00
CA LEU A 160 -2.99 -9.67 16.77
C LEU A 160 -2.94 -8.33 16.01
N ALA A 161 -1.90 -8.12 15.20
CA ALA A 161 -1.78 -6.93 14.36
C ALA A 161 -2.94 -6.73 13.38
N ILE A 162 -3.64 -7.77 12.92
CA ILE A 162 -4.82 -7.62 12.05
C ILE A 162 -5.93 -6.90 12.82
N ARG A 163 -6.17 -7.34 14.07
CA ARG A 163 -7.16 -6.72 14.97
C ARG A 163 -6.75 -5.30 15.37
N ASP A 164 -5.47 -5.10 15.69
CA ASP A 164 -4.97 -3.79 16.10
C ASP A 164 -5.01 -2.79 14.93
N ALA A 165 -4.70 -3.23 13.70
CA ALA A 165 -4.83 -2.41 12.50
C ALA A 165 -6.28 -2.01 12.23
N ALA A 166 -7.22 -2.95 12.36
CA ALA A 166 -8.65 -2.66 12.22
C ALA A 166 -9.12 -1.61 13.23
N LYS A 167 -8.67 -1.70 14.50
CA LYS A 167 -8.97 -0.69 15.53
C LYS A 167 -8.39 0.68 15.22
N MET A 168 -7.19 0.73 14.65
CA MET A 168 -6.50 1.97 14.29
C MET A 168 -6.89 2.49 12.89
N SER A 169 -7.86 1.86 12.21
CA SER A 169 -8.28 2.18 10.84
C SER A 169 -7.14 2.13 9.80
N ILE A 170 -6.13 1.28 10.04
CA ILE A 170 -5.01 1.09 9.12
C ILE A 170 -5.38 -0.01 8.11
N PRO A 171 -5.32 0.27 6.79
CA PRO A 171 -5.63 -0.73 5.77
C PRO A 171 -4.60 -1.87 5.77
N THR A 172 -5.09 -3.08 5.53
CA THR A 172 -4.29 -4.31 5.55
C THR A 172 -4.37 -5.04 4.21
N VAL A 173 -3.21 -5.44 3.69
CA VAL A 173 -3.07 -6.35 2.56
C VAL A 173 -2.52 -7.66 3.12
N ALA A 174 -3.13 -8.80 2.81
CA ALA A 174 -2.64 -10.08 3.34
C ALA A 174 -2.82 -11.22 2.35
N VAL A 175 -1.83 -12.11 2.29
CA VAL A 175 -2.03 -13.43 1.67
C VAL A 175 -2.85 -14.28 2.63
N VAL A 176 -4.00 -14.78 2.16
CA VAL A 176 -4.92 -15.60 2.93
C VAL A 176 -4.95 -17.01 2.37
N ASP A 177 -4.66 -17.97 3.23
CA ASP A 177 -4.76 -19.37 2.88
C ASP A 177 -6.11 -19.97 3.32
N THR A 178 -6.40 -21.19 2.90
CA THR A 178 -7.66 -21.92 3.09
C THR A 178 -8.16 -22.02 4.53
N ASN A 179 -7.27 -22.00 5.52
CA ASN A 179 -7.57 -21.99 6.96
C ASN A 179 -7.70 -20.58 7.56
N SER A 180 -7.35 -19.52 6.82
CA SER A 180 -7.32 -18.14 7.29
C SER A 180 -8.71 -17.49 7.35
N ASN A 181 -8.86 -16.44 8.16
CA ASN A 181 -10.07 -15.62 8.18
C ASN A 181 -9.87 -14.28 7.42
N PRO A 182 -10.47 -14.11 6.23
CA PRO A 182 -10.32 -12.89 5.44
C PRO A 182 -11.15 -11.70 5.93
N SER A 183 -12.10 -11.86 6.86
CA SER A 183 -13.13 -10.83 7.12
C SER A 183 -12.64 -9.49 7.67
N LEU A 184 -11.51 -9.47 8.37
CA LEU A 184 -10.92 -8.23 8.93
C LEU A 184 -9.86 -7.60 8.01
N ILE A 185 -9.58 -8.22 6.87
CA ILE A 185 -8.50 -7.84 5.98
C ILE A 185 -9.07 -6.96 4.87
N THR A 186 -8.44 -5.80 4.60
CA THR A 186 -8.96 -4.85 3.61
C THR A 186 -8.80 -5.37 2.18
N TYR A 187 -7.63 -5.93 1.87
CA TYR A 187 -7.33 -6.53 0.57
C TYR A 187 -6.78 -7.95 0.77
N PRO A 188 -7.65 -8.96 0.93
CA PRO A 188 -7.23 -10.35 1.04
C PRO A 188 -6.80 -10.90 -0.33
N ILE A 189 -5.65 -11.56 -0.39
CA ILE A 189 -5.12 -12.21 -1.58
C ILE A 189 -5.20 -13.72 -1.33
N PRO A 190 -6.19 -14.43 -1.89
CA PRO A 190 -6.31 -15.87 -1.67
C PRO A 190 -5.14 -16.60 -2.33
N GLY A 191 -4.37 -17.37 -1.57
CA GLY A 191 -3.23 -18.10 -2.10
C GLY A 191 -2.40 -18.76 -1.01
N ASN A 192 -1.55 -19.70 -1.45
CA ASN A 192 -0.66 -20.47 -0.59
C ASN A 192 0.39 -19.59 0.11
N ASP A 193 0.47 -19.62 1.44
CA ASP A 193 1.48 -18.94 2.25
C ASP A 193 2.61 -19.85 2.80
N ASP A 194 2.54 -21.17 2.55
CA ASP A 194 3.55 -22.15 2.99
C ASP A 194 4.68 -22.35 1.98
N SER A 195 4.36 -22.33 0.68
CA SER A 195 5.35 -22.67 -0.35
C SER A 195 6.43 -21.59 -0.48
N PRO A 196 7.73 -21.94 -0.42
CA PRO A 196 8.82 -20.97 -0.56
C PRO A 196 8.84 -20.30 -1.94
N SER A 197 8.32 -20.98 -2.97
CA SER A 197 8.16 -20.44 -4.32
C SER A 197 7.06 -19.38 -4.39
N ALA A 198 5.92 -19.63 -3.75
CA ALA A 198 4.82 -18.66 -3.64
C ALA A 198 5.24 -17.42 -2.86
N ILE A 199 5.88 -17.61 -1.70
CA ILE A 199 6.42 -16.50 -0.89
C ILE A 199 7.41 -15.65 -1.68
N HIS A 200 8.31 -16.29 -2.44
CA HIS A 200 9.25 -15.56 -3.28
C HIS A 200 8.54 -14.73 -4.35
N LEU A 201 7.51 -15.32 -4.99
CA LEU A 201 6.70 -14.63 -6.00
C LEU A 201 6.04 -13.39 -5.39
N TYR A 202 5.33 -13.51 -4.25
CA TYR A 202 4.70 -12.37 -3.60
C TYR A 202 5.69 -11.27 -3.24
N LEU A 203 6.81 -11.64 -2.59
CA LEU A 203 7.84 -10.69 -2.21
C LEU A 203 8.46 -9.98 -3.42
N SER A 204 8.70 -10.70 -4.51
CA SER A 204 9.24 -10.11 -5.75
C SER A 204 8.27 -9.12 -6.38
N LEU A 205 6.95 -9.42 -6.36
CA LEU A 205 5.91 -8.54 -6.88
C LEU A 205 5.71 -7.29 -6.02
N PHE A 206 5.69 -7.45 -4.70
CA PHE A 206 5.60 -6.33 -3.76
C PHE A 206 6.82 -5.41 -3.89
N LYS A 207 8.03 -5.98 -3.92
CA LYS A 207 9.27 -5.24 -4.16
C LYS A 207 9.22 -4.45 -5.47
N ALA A 208 8.91 -5.11 -6.57
CA ALA A 208 8.85 -4.46 -7.88
C ALA A 208 7.82 -3.32 -7.90
N THR A 209 6.66 -3.51 -7.28
CA THR A 209 5.58 -2.52 -7.24
C THR A 209 5.97 -1.29 -6.43
N ILE A 210 6.54 -1.47 -5.24
CA ILE A 210 6.98 -0.37 -4.37
C ILE A 210 8.10 0.42 -5.05
N LEU A 211 9.10 -0.26 -5.60
CA LEU A 211 10.23 0.39 -6.28
C LEU A 211 9.77 1.20 -7.50
N ARG A 212 8.89 0.65 -8.34
CA ARG A 212 8.31 1.35 -9.49
C ARG A 212 7.50 2.57 -9.07
N ALA A 213 6.70 2.46 -8.00
CA ALA A 213 5.92 3.58 -7.48
C ALA A 213 6.83 4.72 -6.99
N LYS A 214 7.89 4.38 -6.24
CA LYS A 214 8.90 5.34 -5.79
C LYS A 214 9.66 5.98 -6.96
N GLU A 215 10.04 5.20 -7.96
CA GLU A 215 10.69 5.69 -9.17
C GLU A 215 9.79 6.65 -9.96
N LYS A 216 8.53 6.27 -10.20
CA LYS A 216 7.55 7.13 -10.87
C LYS A 216 7.35 8.44 -10.11
N ARG A 217 7.33 8.39 -8.77
CA ARG A 217 7.27 9.58 -7.91
C ARG A 217 8.48 10.48 -8.15
N ARG A 218 9.70 9.93 -8.10
CA ARG A 218 10.95 10.69 -8.36
C ARG A 218 10.94 11.31 -9.76
N HIS A 219 10.53 10.56 -10.78
CA HIS A 219 10.45 11.04 -12.15
C HIS A 219 9.46 12.20 -12.30
N LEU A 220 8.27 12.08 -11.70
CA LEU A 220 7.29 13.18 -11.70
C LEU A 220 7.79 14.39 -10.90
N GLU A 221 8.42 14.18 -9.73
CA GLU A 221 9.04 15.25 -8.96
C GLU A 221 10.13 15.97 -9.76
N ALA A 222 10.94 15.26 -10.55
CA ALA A 222 11.95 15.85 -11.44
C ALA A 222 11.33 16.66 -12.60
N LEU A 223 10.29 16.12 -13.26
CA LEU A 223 9.57 16.82 -14.33
C LEU A 223 8.91 18.11 -13.83
N PHE A 224 8.23 18.06 -12.68
CA PHE A 224 7.56 19.22 -12.10
C PHE A 224 8.54 20.18 -11.41
N GLY A 225 9.66 19.67 -10.88
CA GLY A 225 10.75 20.48 -10.35
C GLY A 225 11.41 21.34 -11.44
N CYS A 226 11.68 20.75 -12.61
CA CYS A 226 12.23 21.46 -13.78
C CYS A 226 11.27 22.56 -14.32
N ARG A 227 9.95 22.34 -14.23
CA ARG A 227 8.95 23.37 -14.61
C ARG A 227 8.91 24.58 -13.70
N ARG A 228 9.36 24.48 -12.44
CA ARG A 228 9.49 25.65 -11.55
C ARG A 228 10.71 26.52 -11.87
N SER A 229 11.72 25.98 -12.55
CA SER A 229 12.93 26.70 -12.97
C SER A 229 12.86 27.29 -14.38
N LEU A 230 11.81 27.02 -15.15
CA LEU A 230 11.57 27.74 -16.41
C LEU A 230 10.97 29.11 -16.08
N PRO A 231 11.51 30.23 -16.62
CA PRO A 231 10.82 31.51 -16.52
C PRO A 231 9.47 31.35 -17.22
N GLY A 232 8.38 31.32 -16.45
CA GLY A 232 7.03 31.30 -17.01
C GLY A 232 6.82 32.52 -17.92
N PRO A 233 5.87 32.47 -18.88
CA PRO A 233 5.51 33.65 -19.63
C PRO A 233 5.09 34.72 -18.62
N ARG A 234 5.69 35.91 -18.71
CA ARG A 234 5.30 37.06 -17.89
C ARG A 234 3.77 37.15 -17.97
N GLY A 235 3.11 37.14 -16.80
CA GLY A 235 1.65 37.28 -16.74
C GLY A 235 1.17 38.49 -17.53
N PRO A 236 -0.12 38.55 -17.91
CA PRO A 236 -0.62 39.64 -18.73
C PRO A 236 -0.31 40.98 -18.06
N LEU A 237 0.22 41.91 -18.85
CA LEU A 237 0.54 43.28 -18.47
C LEU A 237 -0.62 43.84 -17.64
N GLN A 238 -0.39 44.10 -16.36
CA GLN A 238 -1.28 44.92 -15.57
C GLN A 238 -1.25 46.32 -16.19
N CYS A 239 -2.36 46.74 -16.79
CA CYS A 239 -2.55 48.13 -17.16
C CYS A 239 -2.40 49.00 -15.89
N PRO A 240 -1.71 50.15 -15.96
CA PRO A 240 -1.53 51.00 -14.80
C PRO A 240 -2.90 51.51 -14.34
N VAL A 241 -3.25 51.20 -13.10
CA VAL A 241 -4.42 51.81 -12.43
C VAL A 241 -4.03 53.26 -12.11
N PRO A 242 -4.82 54.27 -12.52
CA PRO A 242 -4.50 55.65 -12.20
C PRO A 242 -4.54 55.84 -10.68
N ARG A 243 -3.47 56.45 -10.15
CA ARG A 243 -3.36 56.83 -8.73
C ARG A 243 -4.46 57.86 -8.44
N VAL A 244 -5.36 57.53 -7.53
CA VAL A 244 -6.18 58.53 -6.85
C VAL A 244 -5.25 59.23 -5.86
N GLU A 245 -5.02 60.52 -6.06
CA GLU A 245 -4.29 61.36 -5.10
C GLU A 245 -5.21 61.64 -3.92
N GLU A 246 -4.83 61.16 -2.72
CA GLU A 246 -5.42 61.61 -1.46
C GLU A 246 -4.73 62.92 -1.06
N GLU A 247 -5.45 64.04 -1.17
CA GLU A 247 -5.04 65.34 -0.64
C GLU A 247 -5.00 65.29 0.90
N ASN A 248 -3.79 65.38 1.46
CA ASN A 248 -3.58 65.58 2.89
C ASN A 248 -3.79 67.07 3.25
N GLY A 249 -4.96 67.41 3.78
CA GLY A 249 -5.21 68.70 4.45
C GLY A 249 -4.67 68.71 5.87
N HIS A 250 -3.45 69.24 6.08
CA HIS A 250 -2.97 69.69 7.39
C HIS A 250 -3.13 71.21 7.50
N SER A 251 -4.12 71.68 8.26
CA SER A 251 -4.18 73.07 8.72
C SER A 251 -3.49 73.20 10.08
N ASN A 252 -2.35 73.89 10.07
CA ASN A 252 -1.69 74.42 11.26
C ASN A 252 -2.54 75.53 11.91
N SER A 253 -2.61 75.55 13.24
CA SER A 253 -2.77 76.80 13.98
C SER A 253 -2.04 76.70 15.32
N SER A 254 -0.91 77.39 15.38
CA SER A 254 -0.19 77.82 16.56
C SER A 254 -0.94 78.95 17.28
N SER A 255 -0.98 78.88 18.61
CA SER A 255 -0.84 79.98 19.58
C SER A 255 -0.85 79.40 20.99
#